data_AF-A0A315QUW1-F1
#
_entry.id   AF-A0A315QUW1-F1
#
_cell.length_a   1.000
_cell.length_b   1.000
_cell.length_c   1.000
_cell.angle_alpha   90.00
_cell.angle_beta   90.00
_cell.angle_gamma   90.00
#
_symmetry.space_group_name_H-M   'P 1'
#
loop_
_entity.id
_entity.type
_entity.pdbx_description
1 polymer ?
#
loop_
_entity_poly.entity_id
_entity_poly.type
_entity_poly.pdbx_seq_one_letter_code
_entity_poly.pdbx_strand_id
1 'polypeptide(L)' 'MLTIKCAKCKTKLFKYKKIGQGRVLRCWKSKITRLYDGKVKGKNFVCENCGNIIAEIKDDRLEMNS' A
#
# COMPACT_ATOMS: atom_id res chain seq x y z
N MET A 1 12.23 5.46 5.63
CA MET A 1 11.53 4.29 5.02
C MET A 1 10.27 4.02 5.82
N LEU A 2 9.09 4.02 5.19
CA LEU A 2 7.80 3.85 5.86
C LEU A 2 7.32 2.41 5.69
N THR A 3 6.78 1.79 6.74
CA THR A 3 6.15 0.46 6.63
C THR A 3 4.64 0.66 6.64
N ILE A 4 3.98 0.34 5.53
CA ILE A 4 2.53 0.38 5.44
C ILE A 4 1.98 -0.92 6.02
N LYS A 5 1.05 -0.77 6.96
CA LYS A 5 0.37 -1.89 7.63
C LYS A 5 -1.11 -1.84 7.31
N CYS A 6 -1.78 -2.99 7.33
CA CYS A 6 -3.22 -3.04 7.23
C CYS A 6 -3.87 -2.40 8.46
N ALA A 7 -4.86 -1.53 8.26
CA ALA A 7 -5.61 -0.93 9.37
C ALA A 7 -6.40 -1.96 10.20
N LYS A 8 -6.85 -3.05 9.57
CA LYS A 8 -7.70 -4.08 10.19
C LYS A 8 -6.89 -5.11 10.97
N CYS A 9 -5.92 -5.77 10.33
CA CYS A 9 -5.15 -6.85 10.95
C CYS A 9 -3.72 -6.45 11.38
N LYS A 10 -3.31 -5.19 11.17
CA LYS A 10 -1.96 -4.67 11.49
C LYS A 10 -0.78 -5.40 10.83
N THR A 11 -1.06 -6.32 9.90
CA THR A 11 -0.07 -7.03 9.09
C THR A 11 0.71 -6.06 8.22
N LYS A 12 2.00 -6.35 8.00
CA LYS A 12 2.87 -5.55 7.13
C LYS A 12 2.47 -5.82 5.67
N LEU A 13 2.17 -4.78 4.91
CA LEU A 13 1.77 -4.92 3.51
C LEU A 13 2.96 -4.69 2.58
N PHE A 14 3.63 -3.55 2.76
CA PHE A 14 4.81 -3.21 1.98
C PHE A 14 5.64 -2.12 2.65
N LYS A 15 6.92 -2.04 2.27
CA LYS A 15 7.80 -0.91 2.59
C LYS A 15 7.77 0.11 1.47
N TYR A 16 7.63 1.37 1.86
CA TYR A 16 7.58 2.51 0.96
C TYR A 16 8.73 3.48 1.24
N LYS A 17 9.47 3.82 0.18
CA LYS A 17 10.51 4.85 0.25
C LYS A 17 9.87 6.23 0.17
N LYS A 18 9.45 6.75 1.32
CA LYS A 18 9.00 8.13 1.47
C LYS A 18 10.16 9.10 1.26
N ILE A 19 9.98 10.07 0.37
CA ILE A 19 10.90 11.19 0.12
C ILE A 19 10.14 12.46 0.50
N GLY A 20 10.56 13.14 1.56
CA GLY A 20 9.90 14.35 2.11
C GLY A 20 9.06 14.11 3.37
N GLN A 21 8.58 15.21 3.98
CA GLN A 21 7.89 15.21 5.28
C GLN A 21 6.35 15.09 5.21
N GLY A 22 5.71 15.27 4.06
CA GLY A 22 4.23 15.26 3.91
C GLY A 22 3.51 13.91 4.13
N ARG A 23 2.18 13.89 4.23
CA ARG A 23 1.40 12.64 4.35
C ARG A 23 1.42 11.86 3.03
N VAL A 24 1.48 10.53 3.11
CA VAL A 24 1.51 9.65 1.93
C VAL A 24 0.08 9.26 1.58
N LEU A 25 -0.57 10.06 0.73
CA LEU A 25 -1.91 9.76 0.19
C LEU A 25 -1.82 8.90 -1.08
N ARG A 26 -0.72 9.05 -1.83
CA ARG A 26 -0.46 8.35 -3.09
C ARG A 26 0.89 7.65 -3.01
N CYS A 27 0.87 6.34 -3.20
CA CYS A 27 2.07 5.50 -3.21
C CYS A 27 2.42 5.11 -4.64
N TRP A 28 3.58 5.52 -5.13
CA TRP A 28 4.09 5.10 -6.44
C TRP A 28 4.68 3.69 -6.37
N LYS A 29 4.36 2.83 -7.35
CA LYS A 29 4.88 1.46 -7.40
C LYS A 29 6.41 1.43 -7.42
N SER A 30 7.03 2.34 -8.18
CA SER A 30 8.48 2.53 -8.25
C SER A 30 9.17 2.85 -6.91
N LYS A 31 8.43 3.34 -5.91
CA LYS A 31 8.95 3.64 -4.56
C LYS A 31 8.66 2.52 -3.55
N ILE A 32 7.94 1.47 -3.96
CA ILE A 32 7.72 0.29 -3.12
C ILE A 32 8.98 -0.56 -3.17
N THR A 33 9.68 -0.63 -2.04
CA THR A 33 10.95 -1.35 -1.97
C THR A 33 10.78 -2.82 -1.64
N ARG A 34 9.66 -3.19 -0.99
CA ARG A 34 9.39 -4.58 -0.62
C ARG A 34 7.90 -4.81 -0.43
N LEU A 35 7.37 -5.85 -1.06
CA LEU A 35 6.04 -6.39 -0.79
C LEU A 35 6.13 -7.51 0.27
N TYR A 36 5.11 -7.56 1.12
CA TYR A 36 4.85 -8.61 2.11
C TYR A 36 3.46 -9.20 1.79
N ASP A 37 2.51 -9.17 2.71
CA ASP A 37 1.15 -9.73 2.58
C ASP A 37 0.16 -8.84 1.80
N GLY A 38 0.66 -7.93 0.97
CA GLY A 38 -0.16 -7.07 0.13
C GLY A 38 -0.31 -7.66 -1.26
N LYS A 39 -1.55 -7.80 -1.75
CA LYS A 39 -1.85 -8.41 -3.04
C LYS A 39 -2.66 -7.49 -3.93
N VAL A 40 -2.36 -7.54 -5.22
CA VAL A 40 -3.17 -6.88 -6.26
C VAL A 40 -4.31 -7.81 -6.66
N LYS A 41 -5.56 -7.35 -6.54
CA LYS A 41 -6.76 -8.05 -6.99
C LYS A 41 -7.54 -7.16 -7.94
N GLY A 42 -7.33 -7.36 -9.25
CA GLY A 42 -7.89 -6.52 -10.29
C GLY A 42 -7.37 -5.09 -10.20
N LYS A 43 -8.27 -4.12 -9.98
CA LYS A 43 -7.93 -2.70 -9.81
C LYS A 43 -7.66 -2.30 -8.35
N ASN A 44 -7.80 -3.23 -7.41
CA ASN A 44 -7.68 -2.95 -5.98
C ASN A 44 -6.43 -3.61 -5.40
N PHE A 45 -5.81 -2.94 -4.44
CA PHE A 45 -4.77 -3.49 -3.58
C PHE A 45 -5.40 -3.92 -2.27
N VAL A 46 -5.35 -5.22 -2.01
CA VAL A 46 -6.00 -5.85 -0.86
C VAL A 46 -4.96 -6.47 0.06
N CYS A 47 -5.29 -6.55 1.34
CA CYS A 47 -4.52 -7.36 2.28
C CYS A 47 -4.84 -8.83 2.06
N GLU A 48 -3.82 -9.67 1.85
CA GLU A 48 -4.00 -11.11 1.68
C GLU A 48 -4.56 -11.77 2.95
N ASN A 49 -4.10 -11.33 4.12
CA ASN A 49 -4.46 -11.92 5.40
C ASN A 49 -5.92 -11.66 5.85
N CYS A 50 -6.50 -10.52 5.49
CA CYS A 50 -7.86 -10.15 5.95
C CYS A 50 -8.84 -9.76 4.83
N GLY A 51 -8.40 -9.75 3.57
CA GLY A 51 -9.19 -9.34 2.43
C GLY A 51 -9.54 -7.85 2.36
N ASN A 52 -9.03 -7.02 3.28
CA ASN A 52 -9.38 -5.60 3.33
C ASN A 52 -8.81 -4.84 2.13
N ILE A 53 -9.62 -3.99 1.50
CA ILE A 53 -9.20 -3.11 0.41
C ILE A 53 -8.44 -1.92 1.01
N ILE A 54 -7.17 -1.77 0.63
CA ILE A 54 -6.27 -0.75 1.18
C ILE A 54 -6.17 0.45 0.24
N ALA A 55 -6.08 0.18 -1.07
CA ALA A 55 -5.88 1.21 -2.07
C ALA A 55 -6.45 0.78 -3.42
N GLU A 56 -6.79 1.76 -4.26
CA GLU A 56 -7.09 1.52 -5.67
C GLU A 56 -5.83 1.75 -6.51
N ILE A 57 -5.59 0.88 -7.48
CA ILE A 57 -4.47 0.98 -8.40
C ILE A 57 -4.94 1.80 -9.59
N LYS A 58 -4.40 3.01 -9.72
CA LYS A 58 -4.54 3.82 -10.92
C LYS A 58 -3.20 3.95 -11.57
N ASP A 59 -3.08 3.38 -12.76
CA ASP A 59 -1.86 3.46 -13.56
C ASP A 59 -0.65 2.93 -12.75
N ASP A 60 0.36 3.75 -12.50
CA ASP A 60 1.56 3.37 -11.75
C ASP A 60 1.55 3.74 -10.25
N ARG A 61 0.37 4.12 -9.72
CA ARG A 61 0.20 4.53 -8.32
C ARG A 61 -0.96 3.84 -7.62
N LEU A 62 -0.81 3.70 -6.32
CA LEU A 62 -1.84 3.27 -5.39
C LEU A 62 -2.42 4.51 -4.71
N GLU A 63 -3.73 4.74 -4.89
CA GLU A 63 -4.49 5.73 -4.16
C GLU A 63 -5.03 5.10 -2.87
N MET A 64 -4.47 5.52 -1.73
CA MET A 64 -4.88 4.99 -0.43
C MET A 64 -6.24 5.54 -0.04
N ASN A 65 -7.14 4.65 0.36
CA ASN A 65 -8.40 5.06 0.96
C ASN A 65 -8.08 5.67 2.34
N SER A 66 -8.44 6.94 2.53
CA SER A 66 -8.25 7.67 3.79
C SER A 66 -9.35 7.35 4.80
#